data_AF-A0A4Q1ESG9-F1
#
_entry.id   AF-A0A4Q1ESG9-F1
#
_cell.length_a   1.000
_cell.length_b   1.000
_cell.length_c   1.000
_cell.angle_alpha   90.00
_cell.angle_beta   90.00
_cell.angle_gamma   90.00
#
_symmetry.space_group_name_H-M   'P 1'
#
loop_
_entity.id
_entity.type
_entity.pdbx_description
1 polymer ?
#
loop_
_entity_poly.entity_id
_entity_poly.type
_entity_poly.pdbx_seq_one_letter_code
_entity_poly.pdbx_strand_id
1 'polypeptide(L)'
;MKTQLDNINIGFMRNSLYSFRQYNNIPKNTADLDHFVLELWNDEVFRESVFLASYELYNEWAKLCQDDPSLSQVKRNRINNSILKYYIRITTRSTPFGTFASHSAFELNSEHKNIEAGNMDAIHRYTTLDLSFLFQVIALINRDFPEVHEYELNDSIYKLGDYYRYIETSVQNEKRVYTLSSLEKDELLDFLVETTANKSYSFDSLVALVAENVDGVSEEDAKYYIFSLIDAQFFKSNFDICLNEHSPLCQIIDYLNSKKGIAPELDAYLEILIKMEDYMKLLNSGIGQPQEYYNEIFALANQFSILYDRKYLINSSLKRNLDFSPVTREDLSKIKKGINTLSCFWDKGSETVNENLEKFKNAFYTRYEESLVPLVEVLDNESGIGYIQEQNSENDFSSLLDTLSWPNSDTDSFSITYNKKIHEFWRRLINKANINGETSIDLSQHDISSLQNTDEVSLARSIAVMIEKASDKIAISSVGGTSGANLIARFSNEDEEILAPMNRIIKEEQNDDHLSTQNCFIYQITEREISF
;
A
#
# COMPACT_ATOMS: atom_id res chain seq x y z
N MET A 1 19.56 3.86 23.78
CA MET A 1 18.13 4.22 23.68
C MET A 1 17.76 5.63 24.12
N LYS A 2 18.08 6.12 25.34
CA LYS A 2 17.64 7.49 25.76
C LYS A 2 18.07 8.61 24.80
N THR A 3 19.34 8.65 24.41
CA THR A 3 19.90 9.61 23.42
C THR A 3 19.40 9.39 22.00
N GLN A 4 19.01 8.15 21.70
CA GLN A 4 18.46 7.72 20.41
C GLN A 4 17.04 8.25 20.20
N LEU A 5 16.27 8.60 21.24
CA LEU A 5 14.89 9.09 21.10
C LEU A 5 14.80 10.63 20.99
N ASP A 6 15.90 11.36 20.82
CA ASP A 6 15.89 12.83 20.96
C ASP A 6 15.60 13.61 19.68
N ASN A 7 15.65 12.98 18.50
CA ASN A 7 15.43 13.62 17.20
C ASN A 7 14.00 13.41 16.64
N ILE A 8 12.98 13.60 17.49
CA ILE A 8 11.58 13.44 17.07
C ILE A 8 10.98 14.77 16.66
N ASN A 9 10.83 14.97 15.35
CA ASN A 9 10.42 16.28 14.81
C ASN A 9 9.02 16.28 14.19
N ILE A 10 8.46 15.11 13.86
CA ILE A 10 7.26 15.01 13.02
C ILE A 10 6.27 14.04 13.66
N GLY A 11 5.00 14.42 13.70
CA GLY A 11 3.89 13.56 14.05
C GLY A 11 2.90 13.45 12.89
N PHE A 12 2.17 12.36 12.89
CA PHE A 12 1.10 12.07 11.96
C PHE A 12 -0.19 11.83 12.75
N MET A 13 -1.25 12.56 12.41
CA MET A 13 -2.54 12.43 13.08
C MET A 13 -3.52 11.70 12.18
N ARG A 14 -4.35 10.86 12.79
CA ARG A 14 -5.49 10.24 12.14
C ARG A 14 -6.74 10.59 12.93
N ASN A 15 -7.76 11.10 12.24
CA ASN A 15 -8.98 11.54 12.90
C ASN A 15 -10.18 10.95 12.19
N SER A 16 -11.16 10.49 12.96
CA SER A 16 -12.50 10.26 12.41
C SER A 16 -13.03 11.56 11.82
N LEU A 17 -13.76 11.49 10.71
CA LEU A 17 -14.26 12.70 10.07
C LEU A 17 -15.25 13.42 11.00
N TYR A 18 -16.10 12.66 11.69
CA TYR A 18 -17.06 13.18 12.65
C TYR A 18 -16.52 13.12 14.08
N SER A 19 -16.98 14.07 14.90
CA SER A 19 -16.65 14.11 16.32
C SER A 19 -17.24 12.91 17.05
N PHE A 20 -16.49 12.35 17.99
CA PHE A 20 -16.97 11.30 18.89
C PHE A 20 -18.24 11.73 19.66
N ARG A 21 -18.47 13.03 19.89
CA ARG A 21 -19.70 13.53 20.55
C ARG A 21 -20.96 13.10 19.81
N GLN A 22 -20.90 12.98 18.49
CA GLN A 22 -22.03 12.55 17.66
C GLN A 22 -22.38 11.07 17.86
N TYR A 23 -21.49 10.26 18.44
CA TYR A 23 -21.81 8.89 18.85
C TYR A 23 -23.03 8.85 19.80
N ASN A 24 -23.22 9.89 20.61
CA ASN A 24 -24.36 10.01 21.51
C ASN A 24 -25.70 10.23 20.81
N ASN A 25 -25.70 10.50 19.50
CA ASN A 25 -26.93 10.59 18.69
C ASN A 25 -27.52 9.20 18.39
N ILE A 26 -26.74 8.12 18.57
CA ILE A 26 -27.20 6.76 18.33
C ILE A 26 -28.35 6.42 19.31
N PRO A 27 -29.53 6.01 18.82
CA PRO A 27 -30.66 5.71 19.68
C PRO A 27 -30.40 4.49 20.58
N LYS A 28 -30.99 4.50 21.78
CA LYS A 28 -30.81 3.44 22.78
C LYS A 28 -31.69 2.21 22.54
N ASN A 29 -32.68 2.30 21.65
CA ASN A 29 -33.61 1.21 21.35
C ASN A 29 -33.71 0.99 19.83
N THR A 30 -34.16 -0.20 19.45
CA THR A 30 -34.27 -0.62 18.05
C THR A 30 -35.42 0.04 17.29
N ALA A 31 -36.44 0.55 17.98
CA ALA A 31 -37.58 1.19 17.33
C ALA A 31 -37.17 2.54 16.74
N ASP A 32 -36.38 3.31 17.47
CA ASP A 32 -35.90 4.63 17.04
C ASP A 32 -34.74 4.55 16.03
N LEU A 33 -34.10 3.37 15.90
CA LEU A 33 -33.01 3.14 14.94
C LEU A 33 -33.45 3.32 13.49
N ASP A 34 -34.67 2.91 13.14
CA ASP A 34 -35.17 3.04 11.78
C ASP A 34 -35.31 4.51 11.38
N HIS A 35 -35.92 5.32 12.25
CA HIS A 35 -36.05 6.76 12.04
C HIS A 35 -34.69 7.45 11.93
N PHE A 36 -33.76 7.13 12.84
CA PHE A 36 -32.39 7.65 12.80
C PHE A 36 -31.68 7.33 11.48
N VAL A 37 -31.79 6.09 10.97
CA VAL A 37 -31.18 5.67 9.70
C VAL A 37 -31.80 6.39 8.50
N LEU A 38 -33.10 6.67 8.53
CA LEU A 38 -33.77 7.46 7.50
C LEU A 38 -33.32 8.94 7.54
N GLU A 39 -33.17 9.53 8.73
CA GLU A 39 -32.71 10.91 8.89
C GLU A 39 -31.27 11.10 8.37
N LEU A 40 -30.39 10.11 8.59
CA LEU A 40 -29.01 10.11 8.09
C LEU A 40 -28.91 10.23 6.56
N TRP A 41 -29.98 9.96 5.82
CA TRP A 41 -29.99 10.14 4.36
C TRP A 41 -29.84 11.61 3.96
N ASN A 42 -30.22 12.55 4.83
CA ASN A 42 -30.08 13.99 4.59
C ASN A 42 -28.65 14.50 4.85
N ASP A 43 -27.80 13.69 5.47
CA ASP A 43 -26.38 13.99 5.65
C ASP A 43 -25.62 13.58 4.38
N GLU A 44 -25.37 14.55 3.50
CA GLU A 44 -24.75 14.30 2.19
C GLU A 44 -23.33 13.76 2.31
N VAL A 45 -22.60 14.16 3.34
CA VAL A 45 -21.22 13.72 3.60
C VAL A 45 -21.22 12.27 4.03
N PHE A 46 -22.06 11.91 5.01
CA PHE A 46 -22.17 10.52 5.42
C PHE A 46 -22.71 9.63 4.30
N ARG A 47 -23.68 10.14 3.52
CA ARG A 47 -24.26 9.46 2.36
C ARG A 47 -23.20 9.18 1.29
N GLU A 48 -22.37 10.16 0.95
CA GLU A 48 -21.21 9.98 0.05
C GLU A 48 -20.20 8.98 0.62
N SER A 49 -19.88 9.03 1.92
CA SER A 49 -18.97 8.06 2.55
C SER A 49 -19.47 6.62 2.41
N VAL A 50 -20.77 6.39 2.64
CA VAL A 50 -21.36 5.05 2.45
C VAL A 50 -21.31 4.62 0.99
N PHE A 51 -21.60 5.53 0.05
CA PHE A 51 -21.51 5.28 -1.38
C PHE A 51 -20.11 4.79 -1.80
N LEU A 52 -19.06 5.51 -1.39
CA LEU A 52 -17.67 5.15 -1.67
C LEU A 52 -17.25 3.82 -1.05
N ALA A 53 -17.73 3.52 0.16
CA ALA A 53 -17.33 2.30 0.85
C ALA A 53 -18.11 1.05 0.42
N SER A 54 -19.37 1.20 0.03
CA SER A 54 -20.22 0.11 -0.44
C SER A 54 -21.38 0.65 -1.29
N TYR A 55 -21.20 0.57 -2.61
CA TYR A 55 -22.21 0.91 -3.59
C TYR A 55 -23.50 0.07 -3.42
N GLU A 56 -23.36 -1.22 -3.11
CA GLU A 56 -24.51 -2.12 -2.92
C GLU A 56 -25.33 -1.70 -1.69
N LEU A 57 -24.67 -1.42 -0.56
CA LEU A 57 -25.36 -0.97 0.65
C LEU A 57 -26.03 0.38 0.42
N TYR A 58 -25.35 1.31 -0.26
CA TYR A 58 -25.92 2.60 -0.63
C TYR A 58 -27.23 2.44 -1.40
N ASN A 59 -27.25 1.60 -2.44
CA ASN A 59 -28.47 1.38 -3.24
C ASN A 59 -29.60 0.76 -2.44
N GLU A 60 -29.29 -0.18 -1.53
CA GLU A 60 -30.29 -0.77 -0.65
C GLU A 60 -30.81 0.22 0.40
N TRP A 61 -29.96 1.12 0.89
CA TRP A 61 -30.36 2.22 1.77
C TRP A 61 -31.19 3.28 1.03
N ALA A 62 -30.90 3.57 -0.24
CA ALA A 62 -31.70 4.45 -1.08
C ALA A 62 -33.14 3.93 -1.23
N LYS A 63 -33.30 2.63 -1.50
CA LYS A 63 -34.62 1.96 -1.56
C LYS A 63 -35.36 2.05 -0.24
N LEU A 64 -34.65 1.92 0.88
CA LEU A 64 -35.23 2.07 2.22
C LEU A 64 -35.79 3.49 2.42
N CYS A 65 -35.05 4.52 2.01
CA CYS A 65 -35.46 5.92 2.16
C CYS A 65 -36.61 6.33 1.22
N GLN A 66 -36.80 5.59 0.12
CA GLN A 66 -37.92 5.78 -0.82
C GLN A 66 -39.17 4.96 -0.44
N ASP A 67 -39.13 4.28 0.71
CA ASP A 67 -40.19 3.39 1.19
C ASP A 67 -40.61 2.30 0.18
N ASP A 68 -39.61 1.69 -0.47
CA ASP A 68 -39.83 0.62 -1.45
C ASP A 68 -40.59 -0.58 -0.81
N PRO A 69 -41.75 -0.98 -1.36
CA PRO A 69 -42.58 -2.06 -0.82
C PRO A 69 -41.95 -3.45 -0.96
N SER A 70 -40.89 -3.61 -1.75
CA SER A 70 -40.16 -4.88 -1.90
C SER A 70 -39.27 -5.23 -0.70
N LEU A 71 -39.02 -4.28 0.20
CA LEU A 71 -38.15 -4.46 1.35
C LEU A 71 -38.87 -5.14 2.52
N SER A 72 -38.54 -6.41 2.77
CA SER A 72 -38.98 -7.13 3.96
C SER A 72 -38.40 -6.55 5.26
N GLN A 73 -39.10 -6.72 6.38
CA GLN A 73 -38.64 -6.24 7.69
C GLN A 73 -37.24 -6.78 8.07
N VAL A 74 -36.96 -8.04 7.74
CA VAL A 74 -35.64 -8.65 8.00
C VAL A 74 -34.54 -7.92 7.22
N LYS A 75 -34.82 -7.55 5.96
CA LYS A 75 -33.88 -6.82 5.12
C LYS A 75 -33.69 -5.38 5.61
N ARG A 76 -34.77 -4.69 5.99
CA ARG A 76 -34.71 -3.36 6.63
C ARG A 76 -33.81 -3.38 7.87
N ASN A 77 -34.01 -4.34 8.78
CA ASN A 77 -33.16 -4.48 9.97
C ASN A 77 -31.68 -4.73 9.63
N ARG A 78 -31.37 -5.48 8.56
CA ARG A 78 -29.99 -5.69 8.12
C ARG A 78 -29.36 -4.41 7.59
N ILE A 79 -30.09 -3.64 6.78
CA ILE A 79 -29.65 -2.34 6.27
C ILE A 79 -29.37 -1.39 7.43
N ASN A 80 -30.30 -1.26 8.39
CA ASN A 80 -30.14 -0.39 9.56
C ASN A 80 -28.90 -0.72 10.38
N ASN A 81 -28.66 -2.02 10.63
CA ASN A 81 -27.45 -2.46 11.34
C ASN A 81 -26.16 -2.16 10.56
N SER A 82 -26.17 -2.29 9.24
CA SER A 82 -25.01 -1.96 8.41
C SER A 82 -24.74 -0.46 8.37
N ILE A 83 -25.77 0.37 8.19
CA ILE A 83 -25.65 1.84 8.26
C ILE A 83 -25.15 2.29 9.63
N LEU A 84 -25.68 1.72 10.71
CA LEU A 84 -25.22 2.00 12.07
C LEU A 84 -23.72 1.68 12.23
N LYS A 85 -23.22 0.56 11.68
CA LYS A 85 -21.79 0.23 11.72
C LYS A 85 -20.93 1.29 11.00
N TYR A 86 -21.40 1.81 9.86
CA TYR A 86 -20.71 2.89 9.16
C TYR A 86 -20.79 4.22 9.92
N TYR A 87 -21.91 4.51 10.58
CA TYR A 87 -22.04 5.70 11.42
C TYR A 87 -21.11 5.62 12.65
N ILE A 88 -21.03 4.46 13.30
CA ILE A 88 -20.05 4.23 14.36
C ILE A 88 -18.62 4.39 13.80
N ARG A 89 -18.34 3.91 12.59
CA ARG A 89 -17.02 4.05 11.98
C ARG A 89 -16.65 5.52 11.77
N ILE A 90 -17.53 6.34 11.17
CA ILE A 90 -17.23 7.75 10.84
C ILE A 90 -17.05 8.62 12.09
N THR A 91 -17.57 8.19 13.25
CA THR A 91 -17.50 8.92 14.53
C THR A 91 -16.42 8.40 15.49
N THR A 92 -15.95 7.15 15.33
CA THR A 92 -15.06 6.52 16.32
C THR A 92 -13.74 5.99 15.78
N ARG A 93 -13.65 5.71 14.48
CA ARG A 93 -12.49 5.03 13.90
C ARG A 93 -11.66 5.98 13.06
N SER A 94 -10.44 6.24 13.52
CA SER A 94 -9.47 7.11 12.86
C SER A 94 -8.77 6.49 11.65
N THR A 95 -8.89 5.18 11.39
CA THR A 95 -8.17 4.53 10.27
C THR A 95 -8.62 5.11 8.91
N PRO A 96 -7.75 5.81 8.14
CA PRO A 96 -8.12 6.42 6.87
C PRO A 96 -8.62 5.37 5.90
N PHE A 97 -9.82 5.60 5.40
CA PHE A 97 -10.58 4.71 4.52
C PHE A 97 -11.67 5.55 3.83
N GLY A 98 -11.50 5.82 2.54
CA GLY A 98 -12.39 6.72 1.82
C GLY A 98 -12.52 8.06 2.54
N THR A 99 -13.75 8.55 2.63
CA THR A 99 -14.09 9.80 3.32
C THR A 99 -14.46 9.63 4.80
N PHE A 100 -14.17 8.49 5.44
CA PHE A 100 -14.53 8.25 6.86
C PHE A 100 -13.57 8.89 7.87
N ALA A 101 -12.32 9.12 7.48
CA ALA A 101 -11.28 9.59 8.37
C ALA A 101 -10.22 10.36 7.60
N SER A 102 -9.70 11.41 8.24
CA SER A 102 -8.66 12.26 7.70
C SER A 102 -7.30 11.93 8.27
N HIS A 103 -6.27 12.35 7.55
CA HIS A 103 -4.89 12.35 8.02
C HIS A 103 -4.32 13.77 8.08
N SER A 104 -3.25 13.93 8.85
CA SER A 104 -2.53 15.20 8.97
C SER A 104 -1.07 14.94 9.33
N ALA A 105 -0.16 15.77 8.83
CA ALA A 105 1.18 15.89 9.38
C ALA A 105 1.27 17.12 10.29
N PHE A 106 2.12 17.08 11.31
CA PHE A 106 2.41 18.23 12.15
C PHE A 106 3.83 18.15 12.72
N GLU A 107 4.41 19.30 13.03
CA GLU A 107 5.68 19.37 13.75
C GLU A 107 5.46 19.41 15.26
N LEU A 108 6.26 18.65 16.01
CA LEU A 108 6.08 18.49 17.46
C LEU A 108 6.42 19.74 18.29
N ASN A 109 7.09 20.72 17.69
CA ASN A 109 7.51 21.95 18.35
C ASN A 109 6.54 23.14 18.12
N SER A 110 5.47 22.95 17.35
CA SER A 110 4.45 23.98 17.10
C SER A 110 3.64 24.32 18.35
N GLU A 111 3.08 25.53 18.42
CA GLU A 111 2.20 25.93 19.52
C GLU A 111 1.02 24.95 19.67
N HIS A 112 0.64 24.65 20.92
CA HIS A 112 -0.46 23.73 21.20
C HIS A 112 -1.80 24.49 21.21
N LYS A 113 -2.78 23.99 20.45
CA LYS A 113 -4.17 24.42 20.52
C LYS A 113 -5.06 23.20 20.70
N ASN A 114 -6.20 23.38 21.37
CA ASN A 114 -7.21 22.34 21.44
C ASN A 114 -7.85 22.16 20.06
N ILE A 115 -7.99 20.91 19.65
CA ILE A 115 -8.68 20.54 18.42
C ILE A 115 -10.18 20.77 18.63
N GLU A 116 -10.79 21.66 17.85
CA GLU A 116 -12.24 21.56 17.64
C GLU A 116 -12.48 20.54 16.52
N ALA A 117 -12.73 19.29 16.92
CA ALA A 117 -13.12 18.24 16.00
C ALA A 117 -14.48 18.63 15.37
N GLY A 118 -14.47 18.97 14.08
CA GLY A 118 -15.69 19.36 13.36
C GLY A 118 -15.51 20.52 12.38
N ASN A 119 -14.36 21.21 12.34
CA ASN A 119 -14.13 22.20 11.29
C ASN A 119 -13.93 21.50 9.93
N MET A 120 -14.99 21.46 9.11
CA MET A 120 -14.97 20.84 7.78
C MET A 120 -14.23 21.72 6.76
N ASP A 121 -14.09 23.01 7.01
CA ASP A 121 -13.39 23.96 6.12
C ASP A 121 -11.87 23.68 6.04
N ALA A 122 -11.33 22.93 7.00
CA ALA A 122 -9.93 22.52 7.03
C ALA A 122 -9.69 21.15 6.36
N ILE A 123 -10.72 20.52 5.77
CA ILE A 123 -10.60 19.24 5.07
C ILE A 123 -10.29 19.47 3.59
N HIS A 124 -9.21 18.84 3.14
CA HIS A 124 -8.89 18.68 1.73
C HIS A 124 -9.09 17.24 1.31
N ARG A 125 -9.60 17.03 0.11
CA ARG A 125 -9.79 15.71 -0.47
C ARG A 125 -8.80 15.49 -1.60
N TYR A 126 -8.22 14.31 -1.61
CA TYR A 126 -7.46 13.76 -2.72
C TYR A 126 -8.24 12.58 -3.29
N THR A 127 -8.43 12.57 -4.61
CA THR A 127 -9.15 11.52 -5.33
C THR A 127 -8.25 10.99 -6.42
N THR A 128 -8.13 9.67 -6.49
CA THR A 128 -7.30 8.95 -7.45
C THR A 128 -8.11 7.83 -8.08
N LEU A 129 -7.71 7.43 -9.29
CA LEU A 129 -8.22 6.22 -9.93
C LEU A 129 -7.47 5.00 -9.41
N ASP A 130 -8.15 3.87 -9.43
CA ASP A 130 -7.56 2.59 -9.06
C ASP A 130 -6.37 2.23 -9.95
N LEU A 131 -5.27 1.83 -9.33
CA LEU A 131 -4.06 1.45 -10.07
C LEU A 131 -4.31 0.24 -10.95
N SER A 132 -5.14 -0.73 -10.55
CA SER A 132 -5.46 -1.90 -11.40
C SER A 132 -6.19 -1.46 -12.67
N PHE A 133 -7.13 -0.51 -12.56
CA PHE A 133 -7.77 0.07 -13.73
C PHE A 133 -6.77 0.78 -14.64
N LEU A 134 -5.89 1.63 -14.09
CA LEU A 134 -4.88 2.34 -14.88
C LEU A 134 -3.88 1.40 -15.57
N PHE A 135 -3.41 0.35 -14.89
CA PHE A 135 -2.53 -0.65 -15.51
C PHE A 135 -3.26 -1.43 -16.62
N GLN A 136 -4.55 -1.68 -16.50
CA GLN A 136 -5.34 -2.28 -17.60
C GLN A 136 -5.49 -1.34 -18.78
N VAL A 137 -5.63 -0.02 -18.56
CA VAL A 137 -5.63 0.98 -19.63
C VAL A 137 -4.27 1.02 -20.33
N ILE A 138 -3.17 1.01 -19.58
CA ILE A 138 -1.81 0.93 -20.15
C ILE A 138 -1.64 -0.35 -20.97
N ALA A 139 -2.05 -1.50 -20.44
CA ALA A 139 -1.98 -2.78 -21.16
C ALA A 139 -2.81 -2.79 -22.45
N LEU A 140 -4.00 -2.18 -22.42
CA LEU A 140 -4.85 -1.99 -23.60
C LEU A 140 -4.12 -1.16 -24.67
N ILE A 141 -3.52 -0.03 -24.27
CA ILE A 141 -2.81 0.86 -25.19
C ILE A 141 -1.58 0.14 -25.78
N ASN A 142 -0.75 -0.48 -24.93
CA ASN A 142 0.43 -1.24 -25.35
C ASN A 142 0.11 -2.37 -26.34
N ARG A 143 -1.06 -2.99 -26.23
CA ARG A 143 -1.51 -4.06 -27.13
C ARG A 143 -2.07 -3.51 -28.44
N ASP A 144 -2.92 -2.48 -28.36
CA ASP A 144 -3.72 -2.03 -29.51
C ASP A 144 -2.99 -1.01 -30.39
N PHE A 145 -1.95 -0.34 -29.86
CA PHE A 145 -1.19 0.70 -30.57
C PHE A 145 0.34 0.49 -30.50
N PRO A 146 0.86 -0.71 -30.85
CA PRO A 146 2.28 -1.04 -30.75
C PRO A 146 3.20 -0.02 -31.44
N GLU A 147 2.75 0.56 -32.56
CA GLU A 147 3.50 1.52 -33.36
C GLU A 147 3.79 2.87 -32.67
N VAL A 148 3.04 3.22 -31.61
CA VAL A 148 3.23 4.51 -30.91
C VAL A 148 4.30 4.44 -29.83
N HIS A 149 4.70 3.21 -29.47
CA HIS A 149 5.63 2.92 -28.40
C HIS A 149 7.07 2.85 -28.92
N GLU A 150 8.00 3.09 -28.01
CA GLU A 150 9.37 2.61 -28.16
C GLU A 150 9.53 1.38 -27.27
N TYR A 151 10.43 0.49 -27.68
CA TYR A 151 10.66 -0.79 -27.06
C TYR A 151 12.10 -0.89 -26.59
N GLU A 152 12.26 -1.45 -25.40
CA GLU A 152 13.54 -1.71 -24.78
C GLU A 152 13.68 -3.21 -24.52
N LEU A 153 14.92 -3.67 -24.48
CA LEU A 153 15.21 -5.04 -24.08
C LEU A 153 14.75 -5.24 -22.62
N ASN A 154 14.10 -6.36 -22.34
CA ASN A 154 13.66 -6.68 -20.98
C ASN A 154 14.85 -6.67 -20.01
N ASP A 155 14.73 -5.86 -18.95
CA ASP A 155 15.76 -5.57 -17.95
C ASP A 155 16.19 -6.79 -17.11
N SER A 156 15.37 -7.85 -17.11
CA SER A 156 15.68 -9.12 -16.47
C SER A 156 16.44 -10.11 -17.37
N ILE A 157 16.75 -9.74 -18.62
CA ILE A 157 17.47 -10.63 -19.55
C ILE A 157 18.91 -10.88 -19.08
N TYR A 158 19.28 -12.16 -19.01
CA TYR A 158 20.67 -12.60 -18.89
C TYR A 158 20.90 -13.83 -19.78
N LYS A 159 22.17 -14.05 -20.11
CA LYS A 159 22.59 -15.16 -20.96
C LYS A 159 23.01 -16.36 -20.12
N LEU A 160 22.45 -17.53 -20.43
CA LEU A 160 22.82 -18.80 -19.81
C LEU A 160 23.07 -19.85 -20.90
N GLY A 161 24.34 -20.12 -21.18
CA GLY A 161 24.73 -21.05 -22.26
C GLY A 161 24.22 -20.58 -23.62
N ASP A 162 23.42 -21.44 -24.27
CA ASP A 162 22.78 -21.20 -25.57
C ASP A 162 21.36 -20.63 -25.44
N TYR A 163 21.02 -20.02 -24.29
CA TYR A 163 19.71 -19.43 -24.05
C TYR A 163 19.81 -18.03 -23.46
N TYR A 164 18.82 -17.20 -23.77
CA TYR A 164 18.51 -16.01 -23.00
C TYR A 164 17.36 -16.31 -22.04
N ARG A 165 17.55 -16.00 -20.76
CA ARG A 165 16.55 -16.15 -19.71
C ARG A 165 16.08 -14.79 -19.23
N TYR A 166 14.81 -14.69 -18.89
CA TYR A 166 14.19 -13.45 -18.44
C TYR A 166 12.86 -13.72 -17.73
N ILE A 167 12.34 -12.69 -17.07
CA ILE A 167 11.09 -12.74 -16.33
C ILE A 167 9.98 -12.09 -17.16
N GLU A 168 8.96 -12.87 -17.46
CA GLU A 168 7.66 -12.40 -17.94
C GLU A 168 6.76 -12.04 -16.77
N THR A 169 5.95 -10.99 -16.94
CA THR A 169 4.95 -10.59 -15.95
C THR A 169 3.57 -10.70 -16.55
N SER A 170 2.71 -11.49 -15.91
CA SER A 170 1.29 -11.59 -16.25
C SER A 170 0.41 -11.21 -15.06
N VAL A 171 -0.87 -10.92 -15.29
CA VAL A 171 -1.84 -10.70 -14.22
C VAL A 171 -2.83 -11.86 -14.21
N GLN A 172 -2.87 -12.62 -13.12
CA GLN A 172 -3.84 -13.69 -12.89
C GLN A 172 -4.57 -13.43 -11.58
N ASN A 173 -5.91 -13.45 -11.58
CA ASN A 173 -6.74 -13.19 -10.40
C ASN A 173 -6.31 -11.92 -9.62
N GLU A 174 -6.11 -10.80 -10.33
CA GLU A 174 -5.66 -9.51 -9.76
C GLU A 174 -4.27 -9.53 -9.11
N LYS A 175 -3.49 -10.59 -9.29
CA LYS A 175 -2.11 -10.70 -8.80
C LYS A 175 -1.14 -10.74 -9.98
N ARG A 176 -0.02 -10.02 -9.83
CA ARG A 176 1.11 -10.17 -10.74
C ARG A 176 1.77 -11.53 -10.50
N VAL A 177 1.88 -12.30 -11.58
CA VAL A 177 2.57 -13.59 -11.63
C VAL A 177 3.83 -13.38 -12.47
N TYR A 178 4.96 -13.83 -11.94
CA TYR A 178 6.25 -13.76 -12.59
C TYR A 178 6.63 -15.15 -13.08
N THR A 179 6.93 -15.27 -14.37
CA THR A 179 7.30 -16.53 -15.00
C THR A 179 8.71 -16.41 -15.56
N LEU A 180 9.59 -17.35 -15.20
CA LEU A 180 10.91 -17.44 -15.78
C LEU A 180 10.77 -18.09 -17.16
N SER A 181 11.11 -17.33 -18.21
CA SER A 181 11.05 -17.75 -19.59
C SER A 181 12.44 -17.85 -20.19
N SER A 182 12.55 -18.61 -21.28
CA SER A 182 13.81 -18.77 -22.00
C SER A 182 13.59 -18.82 -23.51
N LEU A 183 14.48 -18.16 -24.25
CA LEU A 183 14.57 -18.25 -25.71
C LEU A 183 15.91 -18.84 -26.10
N GLU A 184 15.89 -19.78 -27.04
CA GLU A 184 17.12 -20.34 -27.62
C GLU A 184 17.85 -19.23 -28.39
N LYS A 185 19.15 -19.15 -28.17
CA LYS A 185 20.01 -18.16 -28.78
C LYS A 185 20.30 -18.55 -30.23
N ASP A 186 20.12 -17.59 -31.13
CA ASP A 186 20.61 -17.65 -32.50
C ASP A 186 21.38 -16.37 -32.85
N GLU A 187 21.96 -16.33 -34.06
CA GLU A 187 22.76 -15.19 -34.52
C GLU A 187 21.93 -13.90 -34.61
N LEU A 188 20.63 -14.01 -34.91
CA LEU A 188 19.73 -12.86 -35.01
C LEU A 188 19.42 -12.30 -33.62
N LEU A 189 19.13 -13.16 -32.65
CA LEU A 189 18.80 -12.76 -31.29
C LEU A 189 20.02 -12.18 -30.57
N ASP A 190 21.23 -12.75 -30.78
CA ASP A 190 22.49 -12.14 -30.34
C ASP A 190 22.64 -10.72 -30.91
N PHE A 191 22.47 -10.58 -32.22
CA PHE A 191 22.59 -9.28 -32.90
C PHE A 191 21.59 -8.27 -32.33
N LEU A 192 20.34 -8.67 -32.12
CA LEU A 192 19.32 -7.82 -31.53
C LEU A 192 19.72 -7.39 -30.12
N VAL A 193 20.06 -8.33 -29.23
CA VAL A 193 20.46 -8.04 -27.84
C VAL A 193 21.66 -7.08 -27.79
N GLU A 194 22.70 -7.33 -28.59
CA GLU A 194 23.89 -6.48 -28.63
C GLU A 194 23.60 -5.08 -29.18
N THR A 195 22.75 -4.99 -30.20
CA THR A 195 22.38 -3.72 -30.85
C THR A 195 21.45 -2.89 -29.98
N THR A 196 20.51 -3.54 -29.29
CA THR A 196 19.44 -2.86 -28.54
C THR A 196 19.78 -2.62 -27.08
N ALA A 197 20.93 -3.11 -26.59
CA ALA A 197 21.33 -2.92 -25.20
C ALA A 197 21.30 -1.44 -24.77
N ASN A 198 20.56 -1.17 -23.70
CA ASN A 198 20.42 0.15 -23.06
C ASN A 198 19.89 1.27 -23.97
N LYS A 199 19.06 0.93 -24.96
CA LYS A 199 18.46 1.88 -25.90
C LYS A 199 17.02 1.49 -26.21
N SER A 200 16.21 2.50 -26.49
CA SER A 200 14.82 2.36 -26.93
C SER A 200 14.74 2.46 -28.46
N TYR A 201 13.89 1.64 -29.08
CA TYR A 201 13.68 1.62 -30.53
C TYR A 201 12.20 1.68 -30.84
N SER A 202 11.81 2.44 -31.88
CA SER A 202 10.43 2.33 -32.39
C SER A 202 10.18 0.93 -32.95
N PHE A 203 8.90 0.53 -33.00
CA PHE A 203 8.48 -0.73 -33.63
C PHE A 203 9.08 -0.88 -35.04
N ASP A 204 8.92 0.13 -35.89
CA ASP A 204 9.43 0.13 -37.26
C ASP A 204 10.96 0.02 -37.33
N SER A 205 11.68 0.59 -36.34
CA SER A 205 13.14 0.49 -36.28
C SER A 205 13.59 -0.93 -35.95
N LEU A 206 12.89 -1.63 -35.05
CA LEU A 206 13.17 -3.03 -34.75
C LEU A 206 12.88 -3.93 -35.96
N VAL A 207 11.78 -3.66 -36.68
CA VAL A 207 11.44 -4.36 -37.92
C VAL A 207 12.52 -4.15 -38.98
N ALA A 208 13.00 -2.92 -39.16
CA ALA A 208 14.08 -2.61 -40.09
C ALA A 208 15.40 -3.32 -39.71
N LEU A 209 15.74 -3.39 -38.41
CA LEU A 209 16.92 -4.14 -37.95
C LEU A 209 16.88 -5.60 -38.40
N VAL A 210 15.72 -6.26 -38.37
CA VAL A 210 15.57 -7.64 -38.84
C VAL A 210 15.58 -7.70 -40.37
N ALA A 211 14.76 -6.89 -41.04
CA ALA A 211 14.60 -6.94 -42.51
C ALA A 211 15.87 -6.56 -43.28
N GLU A 212 16.71 -5.66 -42.74
CA GLU A 212 17.94 -5.20 -43.40
C GLU A 212 19.16 -6.10 -43.14
N ASN A 213 19.13 -6.91 -42.07
CA ASN A 213 20.28 -7.73 -41.66
C ASN A 213 20.06 -9.24 -41.84
N VAL A 214 18.88 -9.67 -42.32
CA VAL A 214 18.59 -11.07 -42.60
C VAL A 214 18.21 -11.26 -44.07
N ASP A 215 19.05 -11.99 -44.81
CA ASP A 215 18.84 -12.27 -46.23
C ASP A 215 17.55 -13.08 -46.47
N GLY A 216 16.70 -12.57 -47.35
CA GLY A 216 15.50 -13.28 -47.82
C GLY A 216 14.28 -13.18 -46.90
N VAL A 217 14.34 -12.40 -45.82
CA VAL A 217 13.21 -12.11 -44.94
C VAL A 217 12.40 -10.93 -45.49
N SER A 218 11.08 -11.10 -45.59
CA SER A 218 10.19 -9.99 -45.97
C SER A 218 9.93 -9.05 -44.79
N GLU A 219 9.54 -7.81 -45.07
CA GLU A 219 9.14 -6.86 -44.01
C GLU A 219 7.95 -7.39 -43.19
N GLU A 220 7.04 -8.17 -43.80
CA GLU A 220 5.92 -8.80 -43.11
C GLU A 220 6.37 -9.89 -42.14
N ASP A 221 7.33 -10.73 -42.55
CA ASP A 221 7.91 -11.76 -41.68
C ASP A 221 8.69 -11.13 -40.52
N ALA A 222 9.45 -10.06 -40.79
CA ALA A 222 10.15 -9.29 -39.76
C ALA A 222 9.18 -8.67 -38.74
N LYS A 223 8.06 -8.11 -39.20
CA LYS A 223 6.97 -7.61 -38.33
C LYS A 223 6.44 -8.72 -37.44
N TYR A 224 6.10 -9.88 -38.00
CA TYR A 224 5.58 -11.00 -37.24
C TYR A 224 6.58 -11.49 -36.17
N TYR A 225 7.86 -11.55 -36.51
CA TYR A 225 8.93 -11.95 -35.58
C TYR A 225 9.06 -10.95 -34.41
N ILE A 226 9.15 -9.64 -34.70
CA ILE A 226 9.23 -8.60 -33.66
C ILE A 226 7.98 -8.60 -32.78
N PHE A 227 6.78 -8.76 -33.37
CA PHE A 227 5.56 -8.93 -32.59
C PHE A 227 5.63 -10.12 -31.63
N SER A 228 6.18 -11.26 -32.08
CA SER A 228 6.32 -12.45 -31.24
C SER A 228 7.30 -12.20 -30.07
N LEU A 229 8.37 -11.44 -30.29
CA LEU A 229 9.30 -11.07 -29.22
C LEU A 229 8.69 -10.06 -28.22
N ILE A 230 7.82 -9.17 -28.68
CA ILE A 230 7.08 -8.24 -27.81
C ILE A 230 6.02 -8.99 -26.99
N ASP A 231 5.26 -9.89 -27.63
CA ASP A 231 4.26 -10.73 -26.95
C ASP A 231 4.89 -11.62 -25.88
N ALA A 232 6.06 -12.19 -26.19
CA ALA A 232 6.89 -12.93 -25.24
C ALA A 232 7.60 -12.02 -24.22
N GLN A 233 7.36 -10.71 -24.21
CA GLN A 233 8.00 -9.70 -23.35
C GLN A 233 9.54 -9.72 -23.35
N PHE A 234 10.15 -10.19 -24.44
CA PHE A 234 11.59 -10.09 -24.65
C PHE A 234 11.97 -8.63 -24.94
N PHE A 235 11.14 -7.95 -25.72
CA PHE A 235 11.09 -6.49 -25.82
C PHE A 235 9.87 -5.97 -25.07
N LYS A 236 10.07 -4.98 -24.19
CA LYS A 236 9.00 -4.34 -23.42
C LYS A 236 8.77 -2.93 -23.94
N SER A 237 7.51 -2.53 -24.05
CA SER A 237 7.16 -1.13 -24.30
C SER A 237 7.72 -0.26 -23.17
N ASN A 238 8.25 0.91 -23.50
CA ASN A 238 8.69 1.89 -22.52
C ASN A 238 7.52 2.70 -21.92
N PHE A 239 6.29 2.40 -22.33
CA PHE A 239 5.11 3.01 -21.73
C PHE A 239 4.63 2.22 -20.50
N ASP A 240 5.01 2.74 -19.34
CA ASP A 240 4.52 2.36 -18.02
C ASP A 240 4.47 3.61 -17.12
N ILE A 241 4.01 3.46 -15.88
CA ILE A 241 3.92 4.53 -14.87
C ILE A 241 4.89 4.30 -13.71
N CYS A 242 5.52 5.38 -13.25
CA CYS A 242 6.35 5.36 -12.05
C CYS A 242 5.52 5.74 -10.83
N LEU A 243 5.34 4.81 -9.89
CA LEU A 243 4.55 5.06 -8.67
C LEU A 243 5.19 6.05 -7.70
N ASN A 244 6.46 6.42 -7.89
CA ASN A 244 7.20 7.33 -7.01
C ASN A 244 7.29 8.77 -7.56
N GLU A 245 6.67 9.03 -8.71
CA GLU A 245 6.63 10.35 -9.33
C GLU A 245 5.28 11.05 -9.06
N HIS A 246 4.86 11.94 -9.97
CA HIS A 246 3.58 12.62 -9.92
C HIS A 246 2.43 11.66 -10.26
N SER A 247 1.18 12.12 -10.16
CA SER A 247 -0.04 11.32 -10.34
C SER A 247 0.03 10.32 -11.51
N PRO A 248 -0.25 9.01 -11.28
CA PRO A 248 -0.30 7.99 -12.33
C PRO A 248 -1.21 8.33 -13.51
N LEU A 249 -2.37 8.96 -13.26
CA LEU A 249 -3.26 9.38 -14.33
C LEU A 249 -2.62 10.49 -15.17
N CYS A 250 -1.96 11.46 -14.54
CA CYS A 250 -1.31 12.55 -15.25
C CYS A 250 -0.17 12.03 -16.14
N GLN A 251 0.62 11.05 -15.66
CA GLN A 251 1.66 10.40 -16.47
C GLN A 251 1.07 9.76 -17.75
N ILE A 252 -0.07 9.08 -17.64
CA ILE A 252 -0.76 8.49 -18.81
C ILE A 252 -1.26 9.59 -19.76
N ILE A 253 -1.89 10.64 -19.22
CA ILE A 253 -2.38 11.77 -20.02
C ILE A 253 -1.23 12.44 -20.77
N ASP A 254 -0.10 12.71 -20.09
CA ASP A 254 1.07 13.34 -20.68
C ASP A 254 1.68 12.48 -21.78
N TYR A 255 1.79 11.17 -21.53
CA TYR A 255 2.24 10.21 -22.54
C TYR A 255 1.35 10.25 -23.78
N LEU A 256 0.03 10.09 -23.62
CA LEU A 256 -0.92 10.10 -24.73
C LEU A 256 -0.96 11.43 -25.47
N ASN A 257 -0.82 12.54 -24.74
CA ASN A 257 -0.76 13.87 -25.33
C ASN A 257 0.51 14.05 -26.20
N SER A 258 1.64 13.42 -25.84
CA SER A 258 2.84 13.38 -26.69
C SER A 258 2.66 12.58 -27.98
N LYS A 259 1.66 11.69 -28.01
CA LYS A 259 1.30 10.82 -29.16
C LYS A 259 0.05 11.30 -29.90
N LYS A 260 -0.41 12.52 -29.60
CA LYS A 260 -1.65 13.08 -30.14
C LYS A 260 -1.63 13.15 -31.67
N GLY A 261 -2.72 12.71 -32.30
CA GLY A 261 -2.90 12.72 -33.74
C GLY A 261 -2.25 11.56 -34.50
N ILE A 262 -1.61 10.61 -33.80
CA ILE A 262 -1.11 9.38 -34.42
C ILE A 262 -2.28 8.45 -34.78
N ALA A 263 -3.24 8.27 -33.86
CA ALA A 263 -4.43 7.45 -34.07
C ALA A 263 -5.68 8.12 -33.45
N PRO A 264 -6.81 8.22 -34.17
CA PRO A 264 -8.06 8.81 -33.65
C PRO A 264 -8.60 8.12 -32.40
N GLU A 265 -8.46 6.79 -32.31
CA GLU A 265 -8.88 5.99 -31.17
C GLU A 265 -8.06 6.31 -29.92
N LEU A 266 -6.75 6.55 -30.10
CA LEU A 266 -5.85 6.96 -29.02
C LEU A 266 -6.18 8.37 -28.50
N ASP A 267 -6.51 9.29 -29.42
CA ASP A 267 -6.99 10.63 -29.07
C ASP A 267 -8.31 10.57 -28.28
N ALA A 268 -9.20 9.62 -28.61
CA ALA A 268 -10.42 9.39 -27.85
C ALA A 268 -10.14 8.91 -26.42
N TYR A 269 -9.17 8.01 -26.22
CA TYR A 269 -8.73 7.58 -24.89
C TYR A 269 -8.15 8.75 -24.07
N LEU A 270 -7.34 9.60 -24.70
CA LEU A 270 -6.83 10.83 -24.08
C LEU A 270 -7.98 11.74 -23.60
N GLU A 271 -8.98 11.99 -24.45
CA GLU A 271 -10.14 12.81 -24.09
C GLU A 271 -10.96 12.22 -22.93
N ILE A 272 -11.12 10.90 -22.89
CA ILE A 272 -11.82 10.21 -21.80
C ILE A 272 -11.06 10.41 -20.48
N LEU A 273 -9.74 10.19 -20.47
CA LEU A 273 -8.91 10.34 -19.27
C LEU A 273 -8.86 11.78 -18.75
N ILE A 274 -8.79 12.77 -19.64
CA ILE A 274 -8.89 14.20 -19.27
C ILE A 274 -10.24 14.49 -18.60
N LYS A 275 -11.35 13.98 -19.16
CA LYS A 275 -12.67 14.16 -18.53
C LYS A 275 -12.75 13.50 -17.17
N MET A 276 -12.17 12.30 -17.01
CA MET A 276 -12.10 11.63 -15.70
C MET A 276 -11.30 12.48 -14.70
N GLU A 277 -10.18 13.06 -15.12
CA GLU A 277 -9.40 13.99 -14.30
C GLU A 277 -10.22 15.21 -13.87
N ASP A 278 -11.01 15.80 -14.78
CA ASP A 278 -11.86 16.95 -14.47
C ASP A 278 -12.97 16.62 -13.47
N TYR A 279 -13.63 15.45 -13.59
CA TYR A 279 -14.58 14.99 -12.57
C TYR A 279 -13.90 14.73 -11.22
N MET A 280 -12.66 14.23 -11.21
CA MET A 280 -11.89 14.11 -9.96
C MET A 280 -11.56 15.47 -9.35
N LYS A 281 -11.27 16.50 -10.15
CA LYS A 281 -11.09 17.87 -9.65
C LYS A 281 -12.39 18.41 -9.02
N LEU A 282 -13.55 18.13 -9.63
CA LEU A 282 -14.85 18.46 -9.04
C LEU A 282 -15.06 17.74 -7.70
N LEU A 283 -14.75 16.44 -7.64
CA LEU A 283 -14.80 15.65 -6.41
C LEU A 283 -13.88 16.24 -5.32
N ASN A 284 -12.68 16.70 -5.68
CA ASN A 284 -11.71 17.28 -4.75
C ASN A 284 -12.11 18.68 -4.23
N SER A 285 -13.16 19.32 -4.78
CA SER A 285 -13.63 20.63 -4.31
C SER A 285 -14.29 20.60 -2.92
N GLY A 286 -14.54 19.41 -2.36
CA GLY A 286 -15.11 19.24 -1.04
C GLY A 286 -15.52 17.80 -0.72
N ILE A 287 -16.34 17.64 0.31
CA ILE A 287 -16.94 16.38 0.74
C ILE A 287 -18.47 16.49 0.68
N GLY A 288 -19.14 15.37 0.54
CA GLY A 288 -20.58 15.31 0.25
C GLY A 288 -20.90 15.65 -1.20
N GLN A 289 -20.02 15.30 -2.14
CA GLN A 289 -20.21 15.65 -3.55
C GLN A 289 -21.35 14.85 -4.18
N PRO A 290 -22.02 15.40 -5.22
CA PRO A 290 -23.10 14.72 -5.92
C PRO A 290 -22.69 13.36 -6.50
N GLN A 291 -23.59 12.39 -6.42
CA GLN A 291 -23.36 11.04 -6.96
C GLN A 291 -23.12 11.05 -8.48
N GLU A 292 -23.70 12.04 -9.16
CA GLU A 292 -23.59 12.24 -10.60
C GLU A 292 -22.14 12.28 -11.05
N TYR A 293 -21.23 12.92 -10.30
CA TYR A 293 -19.81 12.98 -10.67
C TYR A 293 -19.16 11.59 -10.71
N TYR A 294 -19.52 10.72 -9.76
CA TYR A 294 -19.04 9.33 -9.76
C TYR A 294 -19.62 8.53 -10.91
N ASN A 295 -20.91 8.71 -11.20
CA ASN A 295 -21.59 8.03 -12.29
C ASN A 295 -20.98 8.38 -13.65
N GLU A 296 -20.59 9.64 -13.85
CA GLU A 296 -19.88 10.08 -15.06
C GLU A 296 -18.50 9.43 -15.18
N ILE A 297 -17.73 9.33 -14.09
CA ILE A 297 -16.45 8.60 -14.08
C ILE A 297 -16.67 7.12 -14.44
N PHE A 298 -17.71 6.46 -13.89
CA PHE A 298 -18.03 5.08 -14.27
C PHE A 298 -18.44 4.95 -15.74
N ALA A 299 -19.21 5.91 -16.26
CA ALA A 299 -19.62 5.91 -17.67
C ALA A 299 -18.42 6.09 -18.62
N LEU A 300 -17.46 6.94 -18.24
CA LEU A 300 -16.19 7.12 -18.94
C LEU A 300 -15.34 5.85 -18.88
N ALA A 301 -15.17 5.25 -17.71
CA ALA A 301 -14.39 4.01 -17.54
C ALA A 301 -14.94 2.84 -18.37
N ASN A 302 -16.27 2.73 -18.52
CA ASN A 302 -16.89 1.68 -19.33
C ASN A 302 -16.57 1.78 -20.84
N GLN A 303 -16.06 2.92 -21.32
CA GLN A 303 -15.72 3.10 -22.74
C GLN A 303 -14.43 2.37 -23.14
N PHE A 304 -13.55 2.05 -22.19
CA PHE A 304 -12.33 1.27 -22.45
C PHE A 304 -12.59 -0.23 -22.66
N SER A 305 -13.82 -0.70 -22.46
CA SER A 305 -14.16 -2.14 -22.49
C SER A 305 -13.32 -3.00 -21.52
N ILE A 306 -12.88 -2.41 -20.42
CA ILE A 306 -12.08 -3.04 -19.36
C ILE A 306 -13.00 -3.52 -18.24
N LEU A 307 -12.73 -4.71 -17.68
CA LEU A 307 -13.40 -5.20 -16.48
C LEU A 307 -12.76 -4.57 -15.24
N TYR A 308 -13.57 -3.95 -14.39
CA TYR A 308 -13.14 -3.40 -13.11
C TYR A 308 -14.25 -3.53 -12.07
N ASP A 309 -13.87 -3.60 -10.79
CA ASP A 309 -14.82 -3.49 -9.69
C ASP A 309 -15.09 -2.01 -9.40
N ARG A 310 -16.36 -1.60 -9.55
CA ARG A 310 -16.82 -0.22 -9.28
C ARG A 310 -16.46 0.24 -7.88
N LYS A 311 -16.39 -0.68 -6.92
CA LYS A 311 -16.02 -0.39 -5.54
C LYS A 311 -14.61 0.20 -5.40
N TYR A 312 -13.69 -0.20 -6.27
CA TYR A 312 -12.28 0.19 -6.16
C TYR A 312 -11.89 1.30 -7.11
N LEU A 313 -12.61 1.49 -8.23
CA LEU A 313 -12.23 2.43 -9.30
C LEU A 313 -11.84 3.82 -8.78
N ILE A 314 -12.55 4.35 -7.78
CA ILE A 314 -12.35 5.70 -7.26
C ILE A 314 -11.90 5.58 -5.80
N ASN A 315 -10.65 5.95 -5.56
CA ASN A 315 -10.08 6.01 -4.22
C ASN A 315 -10.10 7.46 -3.73
N SER A 316 -10.34 7.65 -2.43
CA SER A 316 -10.31 8.98 -1.83
C SER A 316 -9.64 8.97 -0.47
N SER A 317 -8.80 9.97 -0.26
CA SER A 317 -8.10 10.26 0.99
C SER A 317 -8.49 11.65 1.45
N LEU A 318 -8.70 11.82 2.75
CA LEU A 318 -8.94 13.13 3.35
C LEU A 318 -7.72 13.59 4.11
N LYS A 319 -7.29 14.82 3.87
CA LYS A 319 -6.32 15.55 4.68
C LYS A 319 -7.03 16.58 5.54
N ARG A 320 -6.59 16.74 6.78
CA ARG A 320 -6.98 17.85 7.65
C ARG A 320 -5.76 18.72 7.89
N ASN A 321 -5.84 20.01 7.55
CA ASN A 321 -4.74 20.93 7.85
C ASN A 321 -4.69 21.19 9.35
N LEU A 322 -3.50 21.09 9.94
CA LEU A 322 -3.23 21.39 11.34
C LEU A 322 -2.21 22.52 11.43
N ASP A 323 -2.55 23.60 12.13
CA ASP A 323 -1.65 24.72 12.44
C ASP A 323 -1.04 24.59 13.86
N PHE A 324 -1.21 23.45 14.53
CA PHE A 324 -0.74 23.18 15.89
C PHE A 324 -0.26 21.73 16.06
N SER A 325 0.42 21.45 17.18
CA SER A 325 0.75 20.08 17.60
C SER A 325 -0.31 19.54 18.57
N PRO A 326 -0.97 18.39 18.29
CA PRO A 326 -1.87 17.73 19.24
C PRO A 326 -1.14 17.02 20.40
N VAL A 327 0.20 16.97 20.35
CA VAL A 327 1.06 16.35 21.36
C VAL A 327 1.81 17.42 22.11
N THR A 328 1.72 17.39 23.44
CA THR A 328 2.50 18.27 24.30
C THR A 328 3.90 17.71 24.57
N ARG A 329 4.80 18.54 25.10
CA ARG A 329 6.11 18.06 25.59
C ARG A 329 5.98 17.03 26.72
N GLU A 330 4.93 17.13 27.53
CA GLU A 330 4.64 16.16 28.59
C GLU A 330 4.25 14.80 27.98
N ASP A 331 3.38 14.82 26.96
CA ASP A 331 2.98 13.60 26.24
C ASP A 331 4.19 12.91 25.60
N LEU A 332 5.08 13.67 24.95
CA LEU A 332 6.35 13.13 24.43
C LEU A 332 7.19 12.47 25.51
N SER A 333 7.28 13.08 26.70
CA SER A 333 7.99 12.48 27.83
C SER A 333 7.37 11.14 28.26
N LYS A 334 6.02 11.08 28.34
CA LYS A 334 5.28 9.85 28.64
C LYS A 334 5.52 8.77 27.58
N ILE A 335 5.51 9.14 26.30
CA ILE A 335 5.76 8.21 25.19
C ILE A 335 7.19 7.66 25.25
N LYS A 336 8.21 8.54 25.38
CA LYS A 336 9.61 8.12 25.53
C LYS A 336 9.80 7.18 26.72
N LYS A 337 9.14 7.47 27.85
CA LYS A 337 9.15 6.60 29.04
C LYS A 337 8.51 5.24 28.73
N GLY A 338 7.36 5.22 28.04
CA GLY A 338 6.68 3.99 27.64
C GLY A 338 7.53 3.12 26.71
N ILE A 339 8.14 3.71 25.68
CA ILE A 339 9.06 3.00 24.77
C ILE A 339 10.25 2.41 25.55
N ASN A 340 10.85 3.19 26.46
CA ASN A 340 11.97 2.73 27.29
C ASN A 340 11.58 1.62 28.27
N THR A 341 10.33 1.60 28.74
CA THR A 341 9.77 0.47 29.51
C THR A 341 9.59 -0.76 28.62
N LEU A 342 9.05 -0.60 27.40
CA LEU A 342 8.85 -1.71 26.46
C LEU A 342 10.17 -2.34 26.02
N SER A 343 11.23 -1.55 25.87
CA SER A 343 12.56 -2.09 25.52
C SER A 343 13.16 -3.03 26.56
N CYS A 344 12.70 -3.01 27.82
CA CYS A 344 13.12 -3.99 28.83
C CYS A 344 12.62 -5.40 28.52
N PHE A 345 11.60 -5.53 27.66
CA PHE A 345 11.05 -6.82 27.20
C PHE A 345 11.52 -7.18 25.79
N TRP A 346 12.37 -6.35 25.18
CA TRP A 346 12.99 -6.68 23.91
C TRP A 346 14.00 -7.81 24.12
N ASP A 347 13.93 -8.83 23.29
CA ASP A 347 14.91 -9.89 23.22
C ASP A 347 15.44 -9.99 21.80
N LYS A 348 16.74 -10.27 21.65
CA LYS A 348 17.40 -10.55 20.37
C LYS A 348 17.06 -11.98 19.90
N GLY A 349 15.88 -12.50 20.25
CA GLY A 349 15.47 -13.88 20.02
C GLY A 349 15.69 -14.31 18.55
N SER A 350 15.75 -15.60 18.28
CA SER A 350 16.04 -16.13 16.93
C SER A 350 15.10 -15.59 15.85
N GLU A 351 13.91 -15.13 16.21
CA GLU A 351 12.93 -14.45 15.33
C GLU A 351 13.39 -13.08 14.78
N THR A 352 14.44 -12.47 15.34
CA THR A 352 15.02 -11.22 14.78
C THR A 352 15.92 -11.47 13.58
N VAL A 353 16.31 -12.73 13.36
CA VAL A 353 17.08 -13.16 12.21
C VAL A 353 16.09 -13.76 11.24
N ASN A 354 15.92 -13.13 10.07
CA ASN A 354 15.14 -13.73 9.01
C ASN A 354 15.85 -15.04 8.60
N GLU A 355 15.31 -16.18 9.03
CA GLU A 355 15.92 -17.50 8.82
C GLU A 355 16.16 -17.78 7.34
N ASN A 356 15.24 -17.34 6.47
CA ASN A 356 15.39 -17.47 5.03
C ASN A 356 16.59 -16.65 4.53
N LEU A 357 16.78 -15.43 5.02
CA LEU A 357 17.93 -14.60 4.64
C LEU A 357 19.26 -15.18 5.10
N GLU A 358 19.35 -15.76 6.31
CA GLU A 358 20.59 -16.42 6.74
C GLU A 358 20.86 -17.71 5.97
N LYS A 359 19.82 -18.52 5.71
CA LYS A 359 19.94 -19.69 4.82
C LYS A 359 20.41 -19.26 3.43
N PHE A 360 19.84 -18.19 2.88
CA PHE A 360 20.25 -17.60 1.61
C PHE A 360 21.71 -17.13 1.62
N LYS A 361 22.16 -16.41 2.65
CA LYS A 361 23.57 -15.97 2.80
C LYS A 361 24.53 -17.16 2.81
N ASN A 362 24.20 -18.21 3.55
CA ASN A 362 25.02 -19.42 3.62
C ASN A 362 25.06 -20.16 2.28
N ALA A 363 23.91 -20.31 1.60
CA ALA A 363 23.83 -20.91 0.28
C ALA A 363 24.62 -20.11 -0.77
N PHE A 364 24.49 -18.78 -0.74
CA PHE A 364 25.23 -17.87 -1.60
C PHE A 364 26.74 -18.04 -1.41
N TYR A 365 27.23 -17.97 -0.17
CA TYR A 365 28.66 -18.12 0.12
C TYR A 365 29.19 -19.51 -0.26
N THR A 366 28.39 -20.56 -0.04
CA THR A 366 28.78 -21.94 -0.39
C THR A 366 28.92 -22.12 -1.91
N ARG A 367 28.08 -21.44 -2.71
CA ARG A 367 28.05 -21.59 -4.17
C ARG A 367 29.01 -20.64 -4.89
N TYR A 368 29.09 -19.40 -4.45
CA TYR A 368 29.74 -18.29 -5.15
C TYR A 368 30.93 -17.70 -4.40
N GLU A 369 31.13 -18.05 -3.13
CA GLU A 369 32.20 -17.54 -2.25
C GLU A 369 32.25 -16.00 -2.25
N GLU A 370 33.41 -15.42 -2.53
CA GLU A 370 33.66 -13.97 -2.57
C GLU A 370 33.31 -13.33 -3.93
N SER A 371 32.64 -14.07 -4.82
CA SER A 371 32.32 -13.58 -6.17
C SER A 371 31.15 -12.60 -6.16
N LEU A 372 31.26 -11.53 -6.95
CA LEU A 372 30.13 -10.66 -7.26
C LEU A 372 29.34 -11.30 -8.41
N VAL A 373 28.08 -11.66 -8.15
CA VAL A 373 27.20 -12.34 -9.10
C VAL A 373 25.93 -11.51 -9.28
N PRO A 374 25.43 -11.32 -10.52
CA PRO A 374 24.18 -10.62 -10.77
C PRO A 374 23.01 -11.23 -9.99
N LEU A 375 22.18 -10.39 -9.37
CA LEU A 375 21.09 -10.85 -8.51
C LEU A 375 20.09 -11.74 -9.26
N VAL A 376 19.81 -11.43 -10.54
CA VAL A 376 18.92 -12.22 -11.39
C VAL A 376 19.41 -13.65 -11.61
N GLU A 377 20.72 -13.88 -11.69
CA GLU A 377 21.31 -15.22 -11.82
C GLU A 377 21.24 -16.00 -10.50
N VAL A 378 21.42 -15.30 -9.38
CA VAL A 378 21.37 -15.91 -8.04
C VAL A 378 19.96 -16.34 -7.67
N LEU A 379 18.97 -15.52 -8.04
CA LEU A 379 17.55 -15.74 -7.75
C LEU A 379 16.86 -16.69 -8.75
N ASP A 380 17.53 -17.09 -9.84
CA ASP A 380 17.05 -18.15 -10.73
C ASP A 380 16.92 -19.45 -9.92
N ASN A 381 15.71 -20.01 -9.85
CA ASN A 381 15.43 -21.24 -9.09
C ASN A 381 15.97 -22.51 -9.78
N GLU A 382 16.27 -22.46 -11.07
CA GLU A 382 16.78 -23.61 -11.82
C GLU A 382 18.31 -23.62 -11.92
N SER A 383 18.91 -22.46 -12.20
CA SER A 383 20.37 -22.34 -12.41
C SER A 383 21.14 -21.73 -11.23
N GLY A 384 20.44 -20.94 -10.41
CA GLY A 384 20.97 -20.27 -9.23
C GLY A 384 20.71 -21.02 -7.94
N ILE A 385 20.43 -20.27 -6.86
CA ILE A 385 20.10 -20.83 -5.54
C ILE A 385 18.68 -20.49 -5.09
N GLY A 386 17.98 -19.59 -5.78
CA GLY A 386 16.67 -19.06 -5.37
C GLY A 386 16.70 -18.34 -4.02
N TYR A 387 15.59 -17.75 -3.59
CA TYR A 387 15.51 -17.12 -2.26
C TYR A 387 15.22 -18.13 -1.14
N ILE A 388 14.23 -19.01 -1.33
CA ILE A 388 13.77 -19.97 -0.31
C ILE A 388 14.37 -21.35 -0.57
N GLN A 389 15.32 -21.74 0.27
CA GLN A 389 16.09 -22.99 0.10
C GLN A 389 15.29 -24.28 0.35
N GLU A 390 14.16 -24.20 1.08
CA GLU A 390 13.39 -25.37 1.54
C GLU A 390 12.13 -25.68 0.70
N GLN A 391 11.79 -24.84 -0.28
CA GLN A 391 10.62 -25.03 -1.16
C GLN A 391 10.99 -25.39 -2.61
N ASN A 392 12.22 -25.80 -2.88
CA ASN A 392 12.66 -26.19 -4.23
C ASN A 392 11.93 -27.43 -4.80
N SER A 393 11.08 -28.12 -4.03
CA SER A 393 10.18 -29.16 -4.56
C SER A 393 8.76 -28.66 -4.87
N GLU A 394 8.39 -27.44 -4.46
CA GLU A 394 7.05 -26.85 -4.68
C GLU A 394 7.06 -25.64 -5.61
N ASN A 395 8.21 -24.97 -5.80
CA ASN A 395 8.35 -23.79 -6.66
C ASN A 395 8.95 -24.09 -8.05
N ASP A 396 8.92 -25.35 -8.49
CA ASP A 396 9.00 -25.67 -9.92
C ASP A 396 7.74 -25.10 -10.57
N PHE A 397 7.81 -23.85 -11.02
CA PHE A 397 6.76 -23.18 -11.79
C PHE A 397 6.67 -23.78 -13.20
N SER A 398 6.38 -25.08 -13.26
CA SER A 398 5.81 -25.67 -14.46
C SER A 398 4.30 -25.50 -14.38
N SER A 399 3.73 -24.74 -15.31
CA SER A 399 2.27 -24.60 -15.49
C SER A 399 1.53 -25.94 -15.64
N LEU A 400 2.25 -27.04 -15.89
CA LEU A 400 1.73 -28.40 -15.95
C LEU A 400 1.52 -29.04 -14.56
N LEU A 401 2.26 -28.60 -13.52
CA LEU A 401 2.22 -29.16 -12.17
C LEU A 401 1.23 -28.43 -11.24
N ASP A 402 0.77 -27.23 -11.61
CA ASP A 402 -0.19 -26.41 -10.84
C ASP A 402 -1.55 -27.11 -10.57
N THR A 403 -1.88 -28.16 -11.33
CA THR A 403 -3.13 -28.94 -11.15
C THR A 403 -3.00 -30.10 -10.18
N LEU A 404 -1.79 -30.42 -9.71
CA LEU A 404 -1.55 -31.50 -8.77
C LEU A 404 -1.53 -30.97 -7.33
N SER A 405 -2.66 -31.10 -6.65
CA SER A 405 -2.72 -30.85 -5.21
C SER A 405 -1.99 -31.96 -4.46
N TRP A 406 -0.79 -31.67 -3.97
CA TRP A 406 -0.10 -32.57 -3.04
C TRP A 406 -0.77 -32.49 -1.67
N PRO A 407 -1.05 -33.63 -1.01
CA PRO A 407 -1.57 -33.61 0.34
C PRO A 407 -0.47 -33.07 1.27
N ASN A 408 -0.57 -31.80 1.65
CA ASN A 408 0.21 -31.27 2.75
C ASN A 408 -0.14 -32.08 4.01
N SER A 409 0.84 -32.79 4.55
CA SER A 409 0.79 -33.20 5.93
C SER A 409 1.05 -31.96 6.78
N ASP A 410 0.02 -31.13 6.94
CA ASP A 410 0.04 -30.04 7.93
C ASP A 410 0.10 -30.70 9.32
N THR A 411 1.30 -31.06 9.75
CA THR A 411 1.59 -31.11 11.17
C THR A 411 1.60 -29.66 11.62
N ASP A 412 0.50 -29.21 12.22
CA ASP A 412 0.36 -27.91 12.91
C ASP A 412 1.29 -27.86 14.14
N SER A 413 2.60 -28.02 13.93
CA SER A 413 3.63 -27.81 14.92
C SER A 413 4.21 -26.43 14.71
N PHE A 414 3.81 -25.49 15.55
CA PHE A 414 4.49 -24.21 15.66
C PHE A 414 5.59 -24.30 16.72
N SER A 415 6.75 -23.71 16.45
CA SER A 415 7.76 -23.43 17.46
C SER A 415 7.42 -22.10 18.14
N ILE A 416 7.57 -22.04 19.47
CA ILE A 416 7.54 -20.77 20.22
C ILE A 416 8.92 -20.54 20.81
N THR A 417 9.49 -19.37 20.54
CA THR A 417 10.69 -18.92 21.23
C THR A 417 10.37 -18.59 22.69
N TYR A 418 10.78 -19.45 23.64
CA TYR A 418 10.51 -19.24 25.06
C TYR A 418 11.66 -18.53 25.78
N ASN A 419 11.60 -17.20 25.88
CA ASN A 419 12.46 -16.45 26.81
C ASN A 419 12.03 -16.72 28.26
N LYS A 420 12.80 -17.53 28.99
CA LYS A 420 12.44 -17.95 30.36
C LYS A 420 12.20 -16.77 31.31
N LYS A 421 13.07 -15.76 31.33
CA LYS A 421 12.97 -14.64 32.28
C LYS A 421 11.72 -13.80 32.03
N ILE A 422 11.48 -13.43 30.78
CA ILE A 422 10.35 -12.58 30.37
C ILE A 422 9.02 -13.34 30.54
N HIS A 423 8.93 -14.58 30.07
CA HIS A 423 7.70 -15.35 30.18
C HIS A 423 7.36 -15.72 31.63
N GLU A 424 8.34 -16.04 32.47
CA GLU A 424 8.09 -16.27 33.91
C GLU A 424 7.62 -15.01 34.63
N PHE A 425 8.16 -13.84 34.28
CA PHE A 425 7.71 -12.55 34.79
C PHE A 425 6.24 -12.30 34.46
N TRP A 426 5.85 -12.40 33.18
CA TRP A 426 4.47 -12.19 32.76
C TRP A 426 3.50 -13.21 33.35
N ARG A 427 3.87 -14.50 33.35
CA ARG A 427 3.04 -15.56 33.95
C ARG A 427 2.74 -15.27 35.42
N ARG A 428 3.74 -14.83 36.19
CA ARG A 428 3.56 -14.49 37.61
C ARG A 428 2.61 -13.31 37.80
N LEU A 429 2.78 -12.23 37.03
CA LEU A 429 1.94 -11.04 37.16
C LEU A 429 0.50 -11.28 36.72
N ILE A 430 0.30 -11.93 35.57
CA ILE A 430 -1.04 -12.25 35.04
C ILE A 430 -1.78 -13.18 36.02
N ASN A 431 -1.11 -14.21 36.56
CA ASN A 431 -1.74 -15.10 37.54
C ASN A 431 -2.15 -14.37 38.82
N LYS A 432 -1.30 -13.46 39.33
CA LYS A 432 -1.61 -12.65 40.52
C LYS A 432 -2.81 -11.73 40.26
N ALA A 433 -2.80 -11.02 39.13
CA ALA A 433 -3.90 -10.14 38.72
C ALA A 433 -5.21 -10.92 38.60
N ASN A 434 -5.19 -12.10 37.97
CA ASN A 434 -6.36 -12.97 37.84
C ASN A 434 -6.91 -13.44 39.19
N ILE A 435 -6.05 -13.85 40.13
CA ILE A 435 -6.46 -14.28 41.47
C ILE A 435 -7.11 -13.11 42.24
N ASN A 436 -6.59 -11.90 42.06
CA ASN A 436 -7.07 -10.70 42.75
C ASN A 436 -8.26 -10.01 42.03
N GLY A 437 -8.65 -10.45 40.84
CA GLY A 437 -9.66 -9.79 40.01
C GLY A 437 -9.23 -8.42 39.49
N GLU A 438 -7.94 -8.18 39.33
CA GLU A 438 -7.38 -6.92 38.83
C GLU A 438 -7.55 -6.83 37.30
N THR A 439 -7.96 -5.66 36.80
CA THR A 439 -8.16 -5.41 35.36
C THR A 439 -6.95 -4.74 34.68
N SER A 440 -5.87 -4.48 35.43
CA SER A 440 -4.65 -3.83 34.93
C SER A 440 -3.44 -4.16 35.80
N ILE A 441 -2.25 -4.19 35.21
CA ILE A 441 -0.98 -4.43 35.92
C ILE A 441 -0.15 -3.14 35.90
N ASP A 442 0.20 -2.62 37.09
CA ASP A 442 1.07 -1.45 37.23
C ASP A 442 2.55 -1.86 37.24
N LEU A 443 3.20 -1.69 36.08
CA LEU A 443 4.63 -2.02 35.92
C LEU A 443 5.56 -1.15 36.79
N SER A 444 5.12 0.00 37.29
CA SER A 444 5.96 0.86 38.13
C SER A 444 6.26 0.26 39.51
N GLN A 445 5.44 -0.73 39.94
CA GLN A 445 5.61 -1.45 41.21
C GLN A 445 6.54 -2.67 41.08
N HIS A 446 7.11 -2.89 39.89
CA HIS A 446 7.92 -4.05 39.58
C HIS A 446 9.30 -3.65 39.07
N ASP A 447 10.33 -4.34 39.53
CA ASP A 447 11.68 -4.18 38.99
C ASP A 447 11.80 -4.92 37.65
N ILE A 448 11.55 -4.19 36.57
CA ILE A 448 11.68 -4.66 35.19
C ILE A 448 13.10 -4.52 34.64
N SER A 449 14.01 -3.84 35.34
CA SER A 449 15.37 -3.60 34.86
C SER A 449 16.16 -4.91 34.74
N SER A 450 15.85 -5.88 35.59
CA SER A 450 16.42 -7.23 35.56
C SER A 450 16.06 -8.06 34.31
N LEU A 451 15.06 -7.62 33.54
CA LEU A 451 14.63 -8.25 32.28
C LEU A 451 15.37 -7.70 31.07
N GLN A 452 15.95 -6.51 31.19
CA GLN A 452 16.67 -5.87 30.12
C GLN A 452 17.88 -6.73 29.73
N ASN A 453 17.99 -7.05 28.44
CA ASN A 453 19.15 -7.75 27.92
C ASN A 453 20.39 -6.83 27.98
N THR A 454 21.58 -7.40 28.18
CA THR A 454 22.83 -6.64 28.30
C THR A 454 23.37 -6.15 26.97
N ASP A 455 22.91 -6.75 25.87
CA ASP A 455 23.24 -6.30 24.52
C ASP A 455 22.56 -4.96 24.23
N GLU A 456 23.26 -4.07 23.52
CA GLU A 456 22.64 -2.82 23.06
C GLU A 456 21.46 -3.15 22.14
N VAL A 457 20.29 -2.60 22.46
CA VAL A 457 19.13 -2.62 21.55
C VAL A 457 19.52 -1.83 20.30
N SER A 458 19.88 -2.52 19.24
CA SER A 458 20.07 -1.94 17.91
C SER A 458 18.70 -1.66 17.32
N LEU A 459 18.15 -0.48 17.63
CA LEU A 459 16.97 0.03 16.94
C LEU A 459 17.28 0.17 15.45
N ALA A 460 16.28 -0.05 14.60
CA ALA A 460 16.34 0.38 13.22
C ALA A 460 16.64 1.89 13.14
N ARG A 461 17.23 2.35 12.03
CA ARG A 461 17.56 3.77 11.81
C ARG A 461 16.35 4.69 12.00
N SER A 462 15.15 4.19 11.73
CA SER A 462 13.89 4.84 12.09
C SER A 462 12.84 3.81 12.51
N ILE A 463 11.83 4.22 13.28
CA ILE A 463 10.73 3.34 13.69
C ILE A 463 9.40 4.09 13.69
N ALA A 464 8.30 3.36 13.54
CA ALA A 464 6.96 3.90 13.73
C ALA A 464 6.44 3.63 15.14
N VAL A 465 5.69 4.58 15.70
CA VAL A 465 5.06 4.45 17.02
C VAL A 465 3.58 4.81 16.91
N MET A 466 2.71 3.82 17.11
CA MET A 466 1.26 4.03 17.09
C MET A 466 0.72 4.26 18.49
N ILE A 467 0.04 5.40 18.68
CA ILE A 467 -0.52 5.80 19.96
C ILE A 467 -1.99 6.22 19.85
N GLU A 468 -2.73 6.04 20.93
CA GLU A 468 -4.02 6.70 21.14
C GLU A 468 -3.91 7.63 22.35
N LYS A 469 -4.37 8.87 22.18
CA LYS A 469 -4.41 9.87 23.26
C LYS A 469 -5.84 9.96 23.78
N ALA A 470 -5.99 9.79 25.08
CA ALA A 470 -7.25 9.94 25.79
C ALA A 470 -7.03 10.82 27.03
N SER A 471 -7.41 12.09 26.92
CA SER A 471 -7.15 13.11 27.95
C SER A 471 -5.66 13.20 28.31
N ASP A 472 -5.27 12.84 29.54
CA ASP A 472 -3.90 12.87 30.06
C ASP A 472 -3.14 11.54 29.88
N LYS A 473 -3.78 10.53 29.28
CA LYS A 473 -3.25 9.17 29.09
C LYS A 473 -2.85 8.91 27.65
N ILE A 474 -1.80 8.12 27.50
CA ILE A 474 -1.28 7.62 26.23
C ILE A 474 -1.40 6.09 26.24
N ALA A 475 -2.12 5.53 25.28
CA ALA A 475 -2.07 4.11 24.98
C ALA A 475 -1.10 3.87 23.82
N ILE A 476 -0.11 3.00 24.00
CA ILE A 476 0.83 2.63 22.93
C ILE A 476 0.33 1.31 22.33
N SER A 477 -0.09 1.35 21.06
CA SER A 477 -0.59 0.17 20.35
C SER A 477 0.53 -0.63 19.69
N SER A 478 1.57 0.05 19.20
CA SER A 478 2.74 -0.60 18.62
C SER A 478 3.97 0.32 18.63
N VAL A 479 5.14 -0.31 18.67
CA VAL A 479 6.46 0.32 18.54
C VAL A 479 7.31 -0.60 17.66
N GLY A 480 7.84 -0.10 16.55
CA GLY A 480 8.75 -0.87 15.69
C GLY A 480 8.44 -0.71 14.21
N GLY A 481 8.82 -1.72 13.44
CA GLY A 481 8.77 -1.71 11.97
C GLY A 481 10.17 -1.56 11.35
N THR A 482 10.24 -1.76 10.03
CA THR A 482 11.48 -1.66 9.24
C THR A 482 11.83 -0.24 8.83
N SER A 483 10.83 0.66 8.80
CA SER A 483 10.97 2.08 8.52
C SER A 483 9.83 2.86 9.16
N GLY A 484 10.12 4.08 9.61
CA GLY A 484 9.15 5.08 10.02
C GLY A 484 8.24 5.50 8.87
N ALA A 485 8.73 5.50 7.63
CA ALA A 485 7.98 5.97 6.46
C ALA A 485 6.80 5.05 6.08
N ASN A 486 6.82 3.77 6.48
CA ASN A 486 5.84 2.75 6.05
C ASN A 486 4.37 3.17 6.23
N LEU A 487 4.03 3.90 7.30
CA LEU A 487 2.65 4.30 7.59
C LEU A 487 2.18 5.54 6.83
N ILE A 488 3.13 6.34 6.32
CA ILE A 488 2.84 7.63 5.65
C ILE A 488 3.07 7.57 4.14
N ALA A 489 3.87 6.62 3.65
CA ALA A 489 4.27 6.54 2.24
C ALA A 489 3.08 6.51 1.28
N ARG A 490 1.96 5.88 1.66
CA ARG A 490 0.75 5.86 0.83
C ARG A 490 0.11 7.23 0.56
N PHE A 491 0.49 8.26 1.29
CA PHE A 491 -0.02 9.63 1.13
C PHE A 491 0.96 10.55 0.41
N SER A 492 2.21 10.11 0.16
CA SER A 492 3.27 10.99 -0.36
C SER A 492 3.03 11.49 -1.78
N ASN A 493 2.29 10.73 -2.59
CA ASN A 493 1.96 11.10 -3.96
C ASN A 493 0.84 12.14 -4.04
N GLU A 494 0.06 12.27 -2.96
CA GLU A 494 -1.12 13.12 -2.89
C GLU A 494 -0.84 14.39 -2.06
N ASP A 495 -0.02 14.29 -1.00
CA ASP A 495 0.24 15.37 -0.04
C ASP A 495 1.72 15.75 0.02
N GLU A 496 2.08 16.88 -0.59
CA GLU A 496 3.44 17.45 -0.55
C GLU A 496 3.93 17.75 0.88
N GLU A 497 3.03 18.05 1.82
CA GLU A 497 3.41 18.28 3.22
C GLU A 497 3.84 16.98 3.93
N ILE A 498 3.47 15.82 3.40
CA ILE A 498 3.95 14.49 3.86
C ILE A 498 5.24 14.10 3.15
N LEU A 499 5.38 14.44 1.87
CA LEU A 499 6.57 14.11 1.07
C LEU A 499 7.86 14.65 1.70
N ALA A 500 7.88 15.90 2.16
CA ALA A 500 9.06 16.50 2.77
C ALA A 500 9.50 15.78 4.07
N PRO A 501 8.63 15.53 5.07
CA PRO A 501 8.86 14.61 6.17
C PRO A 501 9.39 13.24 5.77
N MET A 502 8.76 12.59 4.78
CA MET A 502 9.13 11.26 4.33
C MET A 502 10.55 11.25 3.77
N ASN A 503 10.89 12.22 2.92
CA ASN A 503 12.24 12.35 2.35
C ASN A 503 13.30 12.61 3.43
N ARG A 504 12.96 13.31 4.52
CA ARG A 504 13.85 13.43 5.69
C ARG A 504 14.12 12.07 6.33
N ILE A 505 13.09 11.24 6.53
CA ILE A 505 13.22 9.89 7.09
C ILE A 505 14.10 9.03 6.19
N ILE A 506 13.79 8.97 4.90
CA ILE A 506 14.52 8.16 3.91
C ILE A 506 15.99 8.59 3.84
N LYS A 507 16.26 9.90 3.86
CA LYS A 507 17.64 10.42 3.87
C LYS A 507 18.43 9.95 5.09
N GLU A 508 17.83 9.99 6.29
CA GLU A 508 18.49 9.47 7.50
C GLU A 508 18.67 7.94 7.46
N GLU A 509 17.75 7.21 6.82
CA GLU A 509 17.88 5.77 6.62
C GLU A 509 18.99 5.40 5.62
N GLN A 510 19.23 6.25 4.61
CA GLN A 510 20.23 6.06 3.55
C GLN A 510 21.64 6.55 3.93
N ASN A 511 21.78 7.45 4.91
CA ASN A 511 23.09 7.94 5.34
C ASN A 511 23.96 6.78 5.84
N ASP A 512 24.97 6.42 5.05
CA ASP A 512 25.84 5.26 5.25
C ASP A 512 27.06 5.54 6.13
N ASP A 513 27.16 6.76 6.69
CA ASP A 513 28.21 7.09 7.64
C ASP A 513 27.98 6.34 8.96
N HIS A 514 28.88 5.38 9.22
CA HIS A 514 29.08 4.81 10.55
C HIS A 514 29.02 5.92 11.62
N LEU A 515 28.07 5.77 12.56
CA LEU A 515 27.87 6.60 13.76
C LEU A 515 27.23 8.00 13.56
N SER A 516 25.97 8.05 13.15
CA SER A 516 25.00 8.93 13.84
C SER A 516 23.57 8.44 13.63
N THR A 517 22.95 7.92 14.69
CA THR A 517 21.52 7.55 14.68
C THR A 517 20.70 8.82 14.87
N GLN A 518 20.21 9.41 13.78
CA GLN A 518 19.04 10.29 13.86
C GLN A 518 17.79 9.45 13.73
N ASN A 519 17.25 9.01 14.87
CA ASN A 519 16.00 8.27 14.84
C ASN A 519 14.86 9.25 14.57
N CYS A 520 14.23 9.09 13.41
CA CYS A 520 12.98 9.75 13.12
C CYS A 520 11.83 8.84 13.58
N PHE A 521 10.88 9.39 14.35
CA PHE A 521 9.70 8.65 14.81
C PHE A 521 8.49 9.26 14.15
N ILE A 522 7.67 8.40 13.55
CA ILE A 522 6.32 8.78 13.15
C ILE A 522 5.39 8.41 14.29
N TYR A 523 4.84 9.44 14.94
CA TYR A 523 3.69 9.24 15.82
C TYR A 523 2.45 9.10 14.99
N GLN A 524 1.62 8.12 15.33
CA GLN A 524 0.29 8.02 14.78
C GLN A 524 -0.70 8.19 15.92
N ILE A 525 -1.38 9.34 15.99
CA ILE A 525 -2.32 9.65 17.09
C ILE A 525 -3.74 9.40 16.62
N THR A 526 -4.44 8.54 17.33
CA THR A 526 -5.90 8.49 17.35
C THR A 526 -6.35 9.26 18.60
N GLU A 527 -7.01 10.41 18.44
CA GLU A 527 -7.59 11.10 19.58
C GLU A 527 -9.05 10.66 19.74
N ARG A 528 -9.41 10.21 20.96
CA ARG A 528 -10.80 9.97 21.35
C ARG A 528 -11.13 10.92 22.49
N GLU A 529 -11.96 11.94 22.22
CA GLU A 529 -12.55 12.75 23.30
C GLU A 529 -13.51 11.86 24.09
N ILE A 530 -13.06 11.30 25.21
CA ILE A 530 -13.96 10.66 26.18
C ILE A 530 -14.14 11.66 27.32
N SER A 531 -15.15 12.54 27.18
CA SER A 531 -15.73 13.23 28.33
C SER A 531 -16.74 12.28 28.96
N PHE A 532 -16.49 11.83 30.19
CA PHE A 532 -17.43 11.02 30.97
C PHE A 532 -18.63 11.84 31.43
#